data_AF-A0A1V4YMR3-F1
#
_entry.id   AF-A0A1V4YMR3-F1
#
_cell.length_a   1.000
_cell.length_b   1.000
_cell.length_c   1.000
_cell.angle_alpha   90.00
_cell.angle_beta   90.00
_cell.angle_gamma   90.00
#
_symmetry.space_group_name_H-M   'P 1'
#
loop_
_entity.id
_entity.type
_entity.pdbx_description
1 polymer ?
#
loop_
_entity_poly.entity_id
_entity_poly.type
_entity_poly.pdbx_seq_one_letter_code
_entity_poly.pdbx_strand_id
1 'polypeptide(L)'
;MKDLRFTIRDRITSNKYLRNLRNNYQDYMGLTRYKINKWRNIHLNQSVEESVPELGEEERKQLLNDKLNDIGEHPLKVAFVVTEAGRNVSAGDYFTASELGDSLKKFGWEITFLPKEGPGNWYYVPGDVDVLISMLESYDPRKVRCQNKSLIKIAWARNWFERWCFNPHLSDYHLIFASSETACDYIEKEAGIKPFLLPIATNPERFNDNTPPNAEYICDYCFTGSYWDDPRDIVEMLNPDTLPYTFKLFGENWENFPQFQDYYQGFVDYSCMPEVYASTKIVIDDANRGSKKFGAVNSRVYDALASGALVITNGEIGAKETFEGELPVWKSRAELHNLIEFYLNHDQEREEKIRVLKELVHTKHTYQKRADYLKKTLKNLIV
;
A
#
# COMPACT_ATOMS: atom_id res chain seq x y z
N MET A 1 54.40 27.63 -37.18
CA MET A 1 53.16 27.00 -36.67
C MET A 1 52.68 25.97 -37.68
N LYS A 2 51.65 25.16 -37.36
CA LYS A 2 51.21 24.02 -38.19
C LYS A 2 50.61 24.47 -39.53
N ASP A 3 50.62 23.55 -40.49
CA ASP A 3 50.06 23.70 -41.83
C ASP A 3 49.33 22.40 -42.26
N LEU A 4 48.53 22.52 -43.33
CA LEU A 4 47.93 21.48 -44.17
C LEU A 4 46.80 20.60 -43.62
N ARG A 5 46.00 20.11 -44.58
CA ARG A 5 44.72 19.38 -44.48
C ARG A 5 44.91 17.95 -44.99
N PHE A 6 44.07 16.97 -44.60
CA PHE A 6 43.55 15.91 -45.48
C PHE A 6 42.47 15.02 -44.80
N THR A 7 41.97 14.00 -45.50
CA THR A 7 40.71 13.25 -45.24
C THR A 7 40.87 11.72 -45.21
N ILE A 8 40.11 11.06 -44.32
CA ILE A 8 39.58 9.67 -44.43
C ILE A 8 40.59 8.49 -44.34
N ARG A 9 40.33 7.57 -43.37
CA ARG A 9 40.98 6.24 -43.13
C ARG A 9 42.48 6.32 -42.78
N ASP A 10 43.11 5.46 -41.99
CA ASP A 10 42.76 4.26 -41.17
C ASP A 10 43.88 4.17 -40.07
N ARG A 11 43.97 3.32 -39.02
CA ARG A 11 43.29 2.08 -38.55
C ARG A 11 43.75 1.80 -37.09
N ILE A 12 42.95 1.05 -36.28
CA ILE A 12 43.40 0.13 -35.19
C ILE A 12 44.08 0.82 -33.94
N THR A 13 43.87 0.47 -32.65
CA THR A 13 43.21 -0.66 -31.97
C THR A 13 42.43 -0.20 -30.72
N SER A 14 41.20 -0.68 -30.51
CA SER A 14 40.66 -1.02 -29.17
C SER A 14 39.59 -2.11 -29.27
N ASN A 15 39.82 -3.07 -30.16
CA ASN A 15 38.82 -4.06 -30.59
C ASN A 15 38.63 -5.23 -29.60
N LYS A 16 38.97 -5.01 -28.32
CA LYS A 16 38.87 -5.99 -27.22
C LYS A 16 37.74 -5.64 -26.25
N TYR A 17 37.55 -4.36 -25.92
CA TYR A 17 36.44 -3.91 -25.06
C TYR A 17 35.08 -3.99 -25.78
N LEU A 18 35.01 -3.45 -27.01
CA LEU A 18 33.80 -3.52 -27.84
C LEU A 18 33.46 -4.92 -28.33
N ARG A 19 34.38 -5.91 -28.27
CA ARG A 19 34.07 -7.30 -28.60
C ARG A 19 33.29 -8.00 -27.48
N ASN A 20 33.65 -7.78 -26.21
CA ASN A 20 32.88 -8.35 -25.10
C ASN A 20 31.46 -7.76 -25.05
N LEU A 21 31.32 -6.43 -25.17
CA LEU A 21 30.01 -5.79 -25.28
C LEU A 21 29.20 -6.30 -26.48
N ARG A 22 29.82 -6.43 -27.67
CA ARG A 22 29.09 -6.86 -28.87
C ARG A 22 28.70 -8.34 -28.85
N ASN A 23 29.45 -9.21 -28.18
CA ASN A 23 29.05 -10.60 -28.00
C ASN A 23 27.82 -10.69 -27.08
N ASN A 24 27.86 -10.07 -25.89
CA ASN A 24 26.71 -10.05 -24.97
C ASN A 24 25.47 -9.37 -25.59
N TYR A 25 25.67 -8.36 -26.46
CA TYR A 25 24.58 -7.75 -27.24
C TYR A 25 23.97 -8.67 -28.32
N GLN A 26 24.66 -9.71 -28.80
CA GLN A 26 24.07 -10.64 -29.76
C GLN A 26 23.06 -11.58 -29.10
N ASP A 27 23.25 -11.98 -27.84
CA ASP A 27 22.27 -12.74 -27.08
C ASP A 27 21.04 -11.88 -26.70
N TYR A 28 21.27 -10.62 -26.29
CA TYR A 28 20.19 -9.64 -26.05
C TYR A 28 19.36 -9.35 -27.33
N MET A 29 20.00 -9.31 -28.50
CA MET A 29 19.33 -9.23 -29.80
C MET A 29 18.54 -10.50 -30.18
N GLY A 30 18.82 -11.64 -29.54
CA GLY A 30 18.02 -12.86 -29.68
C GLY A 30 16.62 -12.70 -29.07
N LEU A 31 16.56 -12.24 -27.81
CA LEU A 31 15.32 -11.99 -27.06
C LEU A 31 14.41 -10.94 -27.72
N THR A 32 14.99 -9.94 -28.40
CA THR A 32 14.20 -8.95 -29.18
C THR A 32 13.83 -9.43 -30.58
N ARG A 33 14.69 -10.19 -31.28
CA ARG A 33 14.30 -10.83 -32.57
C ARG A 33 13.18 -11.86 -32.40
N TYR A 34 13.10 -12.54 -31.26
CA TYR A 34 12.00 -13.43 -30.94
C TYR A 34 10.62 -12.76 -31.12
N LYS A 35 10.44 -11.53 -30.59
CA LYS A 35 9.19 -10.76 -30.75
C LYS A 35 8.85 -10.42 -32.21
N ILE A 36 9.86 -10.30 -33.09
CA ILE A 36 9.68 -10.04 -34.53
C ILE A 36 9.34 -11.33 -35.29
N ASN A 37 10.00 -12.46 -34.98
CA ASN A 37 9.69 -13.75 -35.60
C ASN A 37 8.31 -14.29 -35.17
N LYS A 38 7.83 -13.95 -33.97
CA LYS A 38 6.47 -14.28 -33.51
C LYS A 38 5.36 -13.75 -34.43
N TRP A 39 5.61 -12.66 -35.17
CA TRP A 39 4.70 -12.15 -36.21
C TRP A 39 4.76 -12.91 -37.54
N ARG A 40 5.83 -13.67 -37.82
CA ARG A 40 5.95 -14.51 -39.03
C ARG A 40 5.49 -15.95 -38.83
N ASN A 41 5.50 -16.45 -37.59
CA ASN A 41 5.10 -17.83 -37.27
C ASN A 41 3.58 -18.02 -37.05
N ILE A 42 2.74 -17.07 -37.50
CA ILE A 42 1.27 -17.14 -37.42
C ILE A 42 0.66 -18.28 -38.30
N HIS A 43 1.48 -19.05 -39.02
CA HIS A 43 1.05 -20.06 -39.99
C HIS A 43 1.60 -21.48 -39.80
N LEU A 44 2.20 -21.82 -38.65
CA LEU A 44 2.60 -23.21 -38.34
C LEU A 44 2.19 -23.63 -36.92
N ASN A 45 1.28 -24.61 -36.84
CA ASN A 45 0.87 -25.26 -35.59
C ASN A 45 1.98 -26.15 -35.02
N GLN A 46 2.86 -25.59 -34.18
CA GLN A 46 3.73 -26.36 -33.28
C GLN A 46 3.87 -25.64 -31.94
N SER A 47 3.40 -26.29 -30.88
CA SER A 47 3.56 -25.82 -29.51
C SER A 47 4.99 -26.08 -29.02
N VAL A 48 5.88 -25.11 -29.22
CA VAL A 48 7.20 -25.14 -28.60
C VAL A 48 7.05 -24.75 -27.13
N GLU A 49 7.29 -25.70 -26.21
CA GLU A 49 7.58 -25.36 -24.83
C GLU A 49 8.98 -24.74 -24.77
N GLU A 50 9.03 -23.41 -24.80
CA GLU A 50 10.30 -22.67 -24.78
C GLU A 50 10.89 -22.72 -23.36
N SER A 51 11.86 -23.62 -23.17
CA SER A 51 12.67 -23.72 -21.96
C SER A 51 13.58 -22.49 -21.82
N VAL A 52 13.04 -21.43 -21.21
CA VAL A 52 13.84 -20.29 -20.76
C VAL A 52 14.93 -20.82 -19.82
N PRO A 53 16.23 -20.52 -20.06
CA PRO A 53 17.31 -20.97 -19.19
C PRO A 53 17.08 -20.52 -17.75
N GLU A 54 17.25 -21.42 -16.79
CA GLU A 54 17.11 -21.08 -15.38
C GLU A 54 18.34 -20.28 -14.92
N LEU A 55 18.12 -18.98 -14.67
CA LEU A 55 19.16 -18.06 -14.18
C LEU A 55 19.79 -18.53 -12.87
N GLY A 56 21.10 -18.41 -12.75
CA GLY A 56 21.84 -18.58 -11.49
C GLY A 56 21.55 -17.45 -10.50
N GLU A 57 21.84 -17.67 -9.21
CA GLU A 57 21.50 -16.72 -8.13
C GLU A 57 22.02 -15.29 -8.40
N GLU A 58 23.30 -15.16 -8.78
CA GLU A 58 23.92 -13.87 -9.11
C GLU A 58 23.31 -13.21 -10.36
N GLU A 59 22.81 -13.99 -11.32
CA GLU A 59 22.11 -13.46 -12.50
C GLU A 59 20.72 -12.94 -12.14
N ARG A 60 20.02 -13.60 -11.19
CA ARG A 60 18.74 -13.11 -10.63
C ARG A 60 18.95 -11.83 -9.82
N LYS A 61 20.00 -11.79 -9.00
CA LYS A 61 20.43 -10.60 -8.23
C LYS A 61 20.74 -9.42 -9.13
N GLN A 62 21.55 -9.62 -10.19
CA GLN A 62 21.87 -8.57 -11.15
C GLN A 62 20.62 -8.09 -11.91
N LEU A 63 19.78 -8.99 -12.42
CA LEU A 63 18.54 -8.64 -13.12
C LEU A 63 17.59 -7.81 -12.22
N LEU A 64 17.46 -8.19 -10.95
CA LEU A 64 16.70 -7.43 -9.97
C LEU A 64 17.31 -6.03 -9.74
N ASN A 65 18.64 -5.93 -9.59
CA ASN A 65 19.32 -4.65 -9.42
C ASN A 65 19.13 -3.75 -10.65
N ASP A 66 19.25 -4.28 -11.87
CA ASP A 66 19.04 -3.52 -13.09
C ASP A 66 17.61 -2.97 -13.13
N LYS A 67 16.59 -3.82 -12.92
CA LYS A 67 15.17 -3.41 -12.84
C LYS A 67 14.85 -2.43 -11.70
N LEU A 68 15.56 -2.48 -10.57
CA LEU A 68 15.40 -1.53 -9.47
C LEU A 68 15.97 -0.14 -9.81
N ASN A 69 16.83 -0.01 -10.83
CA ASN A 69 17.46 1.23 -11.25
C ASN A 69 17.04 1.72 -12.65
N ASP A 70 16.38 0.87 -13.45
CA ASP A 70 15.76 1.21 -14.74
C ASP A 70 14.67 2.29 -14.57
N ILE A 71 14.52 3.14 -15.59
CA ILE A 71 13.46 4.16 -15.69
C ILE A 71 12.78 4.07 -17.06
N GLY A 72 12.09 2.95 -17.30
CA GLY A 72 11.06 2.80 -18.33
C GLY A 72 11.43 2.00 -19.58
N GLU A 73 12.63 1.41 -19.69
CA GLU A 73 12.93 0.47 -20.79
C GLU A 73 12.52 -0.95 -20.41
N HIS A 74 12.99 -1.45 -19.26
CA HIS A 74 12.64 -2.77 -18.70
C HIS A 74 12.18 -2.63 -17.24
N PRO A 75 11.01 -1.98 -16.99
CA PRO A 75 10.56 -1.63 -15.64
C PRO A 75 10.35 -2.86 -14.75
N LEU A 76 10.62 -2.69 -13.45
CA LEU A 76 10.23 -3.65 -12.42
C LEU A 76 8.71 -3.72 -12.34
N LYS A 77 8.17 -4.95 -12.30
CA LYS A 77 6.74 -5.21 -12.26
C LYS A 77 6.29 -5.75 -10.92
N VAL A 78 5.34 -5.07 -10.28
CA VAL A 78 4.75 -5.44 -8.99
C VAL A 78 3.29 -5.86 -9.16
N ALA A 79 2.92 -7.01 -8.62
CA ALA A 79 1.53 -7.45 -8.51
C ALA A 79 1.08 -7.42 -7.04
N PHE A 80 0.00 -6.70 -6.74
CA PHE A 80 -0.65 -6.75 -5.43
C PHE A 80 -1.79 -7.78 -5.42
N VAL A 81 -1.78 -8.69 -4.46
CA VAL A 81 -2.94 -9.55 -4.17
C VAL A 81 -3.86 -8.80 -3.19
N VAL A 82 -5.11 -8.63 -3.60
CA VAL A 82 -6.13 -7.81 -2.93
C VAL A 82 -7.46 -8.54 -2.87
N THR A 83 -8.42 -8.07 -2.06
CA THR A 83 -9.75 -8.68 -1.98
C THR A 83 -10.48 -8.52 -3.32
N GLU A 84 -10.52 -7.30 -3.82
CA GLU A 84 -11.17 -6.88 -5.07
C GLU A 84 -10.35 -5.74 -5.69
N ALA A 85 -10.63 -5.40 -6.95
CA ALA A 85 -9.95 -4.30 -7.64
C ALA A 85 -10.86 -3.69 -8.71
N GLY A 86 -11.05 -2.37 -8.70
CA GLY A 86 -11.97 -1.71 -9.62
C GLY A 86 -12.24 -0.25 -9.26
N ARG A 87 -13.37 0.26 -9.76
CA ARG A 87 -13.89 1.61 -9.49
C ARG A 87 -15.01 1.68 -8.45
N ASN A 88 -15.64 0.55 -8.16
CA ASN A 88 -16.81 0.44 -7.29
C ASN A 88 -16.53 -0.69 -6.29
N VAL A 89 -15.54 -0.46 -5.43
CA VAL A 89 -14.97 -1.43 -4.49
C VAL A 89 -14.87 -0.75 -3.11
N SER A 90 -14.99 -1.50 -2.02
CA SER A 90 -14.92 -0.98 -0.64
C SER A 90 -13.84 -1.63 0.23
N ALA A 91 -13.16 -2.65 -0.29
CA ALA A 91 -12.05 -3.32 0.38
C ALA A 91 -10.82 -2.41 0.60
N GLY A 92 -10.62 -1.99 1.86
CA GLY A 92 -9.54 -1.10 2.27
C GLY A 92 -8.11 -1.63 2.12
N ASP A 93 -7.91 -2.88 1.72
CA ASP A 93 -6.60 -3.39 1.28
C ASP A 93 -6.24 -2.93 -0.14
N TYR A 94 -7.22 -2.86 -1.06
CA TYR A 94 -7.02 -2.36 -2.42
C TYR A 94 -6.61 -0.89 -2.44
N PHE A 95 -7.28 -0.03 -1.65
CA PHE A 95 -6.94 1.39 -1.58
C PHE A 95 -5.48 1.61 -1.17
N THR A 96 -5.01 0.97 -0.09
CA THR A 96 -3.59 1.07 0.31
C THR A 96 -2.63 0.45 -0.69
N ALA A 97 -3.00 -0.66 -1.35
CA ALA A 97 -2.20 -1.22 -2.43
C ALA A 97 -2.08 -0.24 -3.62
N SER A 98 -3.15 0.51 -3.93
CA SER A 98 -3.13 1.56 -4.96
C SER A 98 -2.28 2.75 -4.56
N GLU A 99 -2.43 3.31 -3.36
CA GLU A 99 -1.67 4.50 -2.95
C GLU A 99 -0.16 4.21 -2.77
N LEU A 100 0.21 3.00 -2.32
CA LEU A 100 1.61 2.55 -2.41
C LEU A 100 2.02 2.34 -3.88
N GLY A 101 1.17 1.72 -4.69
CA GLY A 101 1.40 1.52 -6.13
C GLY A 101 1.68 2.82 -6.88
N ASP A 102 0.90 3.87 -6.64
CA ASP A 102 1.07 5.20 -7.24
C ASP A 102 2.38 5.88 -6.80
N SER A 103 2.84 5.59 -5.58
CA SER A 103 4.18 5.99 -5.14
C SER A 103 5.30 5.17 -5.79
N LEU A 104 5.09 3.87 -6.04
CA LEU A 104 6.06 3.01 -6.73
C LEU A 104 6.17 3.33 -8.24
N LYS A 105 5.08 3.75 -8.89
CA LYS A 105 5.08 4.22 -10.30
C LYS A 105 6.05 5.40 -10.53
N LYS A 106 6.35 6.19 -9.50
CA LYS A 106 7.31 7.31 -9.56
C LYS A 106 8.76 6.84 -9.70
N PHE A 107 9.03 5.55 -9.49
CA PHE A 107 10.29 4.90 -9.85
C PHE A 107 10.30 4.31 -11.28
N GLY A 108 9.25 4.53 -12.07
CA GLY A 108 9.05 3.90 -13.38
C GLY A 108 8.50 2.47 -13.32
N TRP A 109 8.06 1.99 -12.16
CA TRP A 109 7.61 0.59 -11.99
C TRP A 109 6.18 0.37 -12.50
N GLU A 110 5.93 -0.79 -13.12
CA GLU A 110 4.57 -1.21 -13.51
C GLU A 110 3.85 -1.87 -12.32
N ILE A 111 2.58 -1.51 -12.10
CA ILE A 111 1.76 -2.04 -11.00
C ILE A 111 0.51 -2.71 -11.57
N THR A 112 0.22 -3.92 -11.09
CA THR A 112 -1.02 -4.67 -11.40
C THR A 112 -1.67 -5.23 -10.14
N PHE A 113 -2.92 -5.64 -10.24
CA PHE A 113 -3.72 -6.17 -9.12
C PHE A 113 -4.28 -7.55 -9.46
N LEU A 114 -4.23 -8.44 -8.47
CA LEU A 114 -4.69 -9.82 -8.54
C LEU A 114 -5.81 -10.00 -7.50
N PRO A 115 -7.05 -9.61 -7.82
CA PRO A 115 -8.15 -9.69 -6.88
C PRO A 115 -8.56 -11.14 -6.60
N LYS A 116 -8.86 -11.43 -5.33
CA LYS A 116 -9.49 -12.66 -4.85
C LYS A 116 -10.87 -12.85 -5.48
N GLU A 117 -11.61 -11.76 -5.64
CA GLU A 117 -13.01 -11.74 -6.04
C GLU A 117 -13.16 -11.07 -7.41
N GLY A 118 -13.73 -11.80 -8.37
CA GLY A 118 -13.83 -11.40 -9.78
C GLY A 118 -13.65 -12.57 -10.75
N PRO A 119 -13.62 -12.30 -12.07
CA PRO A 119 -13.56 -13.33 -13.13
C PRO A 119 -12.17 -13.95 -13.34
N GLY A 120 -11.25 -13.77 -12.39
CA GLY A 120 -9.86 -14.22 -12.46
C GLY A 120 -9.51 -15.31 -11.45
N ASN A 121 -8.24 -15.66 -11.38
CA ASN A 121 -7.70 -16.48 -10.29
C ASN A 121 -6.37 -15.86 -9.84
N TRP A 122 -6.41 -15.19 -8.69
CA TRP A 122 -5.28 -14.53 -8.01
C TRP A 122 -4.00 -15.36 -7.82
N TYR A 123 -4.03 -16.68 -8.01
CA TYR A 123 -2.82 -17.52 -8.00
C TYR A 123 -2.09 -17.56 -9.36
N TYR A 124 -2.71 -17.16 -10.47
CA TYR A 124 -2.02 -17.01 -11.75
C TYR A 124 -1.33 -15.65 -11.81
N VAL A 125 0.00 -15.67 -11.63
CA VAL A 125 0.84 -14.47 -11.69
C VAL A 125 1.49 -14.42 -13.09
N PRO A 126 1.36 -13.30 -13.84
CA PRO A 126 1.99 -13.16 -15.15
C PRO A 126 3.52 -13.38 -15.10
N GLY A 127 4.05 -14.04 -16.12
CA GLY A 127 5.46 -14.46 -16.17
C GLY A 127 6.49 -13.33 -16.25
N ASP A 128 6.05 -12.08 -16.40
CA ASP A 128 6.87 -10.86 -16.40
C ASP A 128 6.79 -10.07 -15.08
N VAL A 129 6.01 -10.52 -14.08
CA VAL A 129 6.00 -9.96 -12.71
C VAL A 129 7.26 -10.35 -11.95
N ASP A 130 7.90 -9.38 -11.29
CA ASP A 130 9.12 -9.56 -10.49
C ASP A 130 8.81 -9.70 -8.99
N VAL A 131 7.81 -8.96 -8.49
CA VAL A 131 7.46 -8.90 -7.08
C VAL A 131 5.95 -9.11 -6.91
N LEU A 132 5.56 -10.09 -6.09
CA LEU A 132 4.19 -10.33 -5.65
C LEU A 132 4.05 -9.87 -4.19
N ILE A 133 3.10 -8.98 -3.91
CA ILE A 133 2.82 -8.47 -2.56
C ILE A 133 1.42 -8.90 -2.15
N SER A 134 1.30 -9.78 -1.15
CA SER A 134 0.01 -10.15 -0.57
C SER A 134 -0.40 -9.15 0.51
N MET A 135 -1.59 -8.57 0.34
CA MET A 135 -2.27 -7.76 1.35
C MET A 135 -3.14 -8.61 2.29
N LEU A 136 -3.27 -9.93 2.03
CA LEU A 136 -4.27 -10.82 2.63
C LEU A 136 -3.67 -12.05 3.28
N GLU A 137 -4.10 -12.34 4.51
CA GLU A 137 -3.66 -13.45 5.35
C GLU A 137 -4.01 -14.82 4.77
N SER A 138 -5.05 -14.87 3.92
CA SER A 138 -5.62 -16.08 3.35
C SER A 138 -4.95 -16.53 2.05
N TYR A 139 -3.97 -15.77 1.54
CA TYR A 139 -3.22 -16.14 0.34
C TYR A 139 -2.09 -17.12 0.65
N ASP A 140 -2.10 -18.27 -0.02
CA ASP A 140 -1.09 -19.32 0.11
C ASP A 140 0.01 -19.15 -0.95
N PRO A 141 1.22 -18.70 -0.57
CA PRO A 141 2.31 -18.35 -1.50
C PRO A 141 2.93 -19.57 -2.21
N ARG A 142 2.48 -20.80 -1.92
CA ARG A 142 2.88 -22.03 -2.62
C ARG A 142 1.90 -22.42 -3.73
N LYS A 143 0.66 -21.90 -3.70
CA LYS A 143 -0.34 -22.12 -4.76
C LYS A 143 -0.08 -21.26 -6.02
N VAL A 144 0.86 -20.31 -5.92
CA VAL A 144 1.28 -19.39 -6.99
C VAL A 144 1.73 -20.14 -8.24
N ARG A 145 1.10 -19.81 -9.37
CA ARG A 145 1.38 -20.31 -10.71
C ARG A 145 2.05 -19.19 -11.50
N CYS A 146 3.38 -19.15 -11.45
CA CYS A 146 4.20 -18.20 -12.21
C CYS A 146 5.27 -18.93 -13.04
N GLN A 147 5.59 -18.37 -14.21
CA GLN A 147 6.73 -18.80 -15.02
C GLN A 147 8.05 -18.22 -14.48
N ASN A 148 8.04 -17.00 -13.93
CA ASN A 148 9.22 -16.39 -13.31
C ASN A 148 9.65 -17.17 -12.05
N LYS A 149 10.81 -17.84 -12.12
CA LYS A 149 11.42 -18.55 -10.99
C LYS A 149 12.15 -17.63 -10.00
N SER A 150 12.26 -16.35 -10.34
CA SER A 150 12.84 -15.29 -9.51
C SER A 150 11.77 -14.43 -8.82
N LEU A 151 10.49 -14.82 -8.90
CA LEU A 151 9.37 -14.06 -8.33
C LEU A 151 9.55 -13.89 -6.81
N ILE A 152 9.83 -12.65 -6.39
CA ILE A 152 9.86 -12.28 -4.98
C ILE A 152 8.42 -12.32 -4.46
N LYS A 153 8.25 -12.81 -3.23
CA LYS A 153 6.94 -13.00 -2.59
C LYS A 153 6.97 -12.29 -1.25
N ILE A 154 6.08 -11.34 -1.06
CA ILE A 154 6.03 -10.45 0.09
C ILE A 154 4.68 -10.60 0.78
N ALA A 155 4.67 -10.78 2.09
CA ALA A 155 3.47 -10.60 2.91
C ALA A 155 3.49 -9.17 3.50
N TRP A 156 2.38 -8.44 3.46
CA TRP A 156 2.24 -7.15 4.16
C TRP A 156 1.07 -7.21 5.13
N ALA A 157 1.37 -7.64 6.36
CA ALA A 157 0.41 -7.71 7.45
C ALA A 157 0.05 -6.29 7.94
N ARG A 158 -1.18 -5.87 7.63
CA ARG A 158 -1.78 -4.58 7.98
C ARG A 158 -2.80 -4.67 9.13
N ASN A 159 -3.30 -5.87 9.38
CA ASN A 159 -4.32 -6.26 10.33
C ASN A 159 -4.32 -7.80 10.44
N TRP A 160 -5.16 -8.34 11.32
CA TRP A 160 -5.41 -9.78 11.50
C TRP A 160 -4.14 -10.62 11.78
N PHE A 161 -3.19 -10.07 12.52
CA PHE A 161 -1.87 -10.65 12.74
C PHE A 161 -1.89 -12.08 13.31
N GLU A 162 -2.86 -12.40 14.19
CA GLU A 162 -3.16 -13.78 14.61
C GLU A 162 -3.37 -14.72 13.42
N ARG A 163 -4.18 -14.32 12.43
CA ARG A 163 -4.46 -15.15 11.24
C ARG A 163 -3.24 -15.27 10.31
N TRP A 164 -2.38 -14.25 10.24
CA TRP A 164 -1.09 -14.33 9.54
C TRP A 164 -0.16 -15.35 10.22
N CYS A 165 -0.02 -15.30 11.55
CA CYS A 165 0.78 -16.27 12.32
C CYS A 165 0.20 -17.69 12.29
N PHE A 166 -1.14 -17.82 12.29
CA PHE A 166 -1.81 -19.12 12.13
C PHE A 166 -1.80 -19.66 10.70
N ASN A 167 -1.32 -18.92 9.71
CA ASN A 167 -1.08 -19.44 8.36
C ASN A 167 0.26 -20.19 8.34
N PRO A 168 0.29 -21.54 8.25
CA PRO A 168 1.53 -22.33 8.32
C PRO A 168 2.41 -22.20 7.06
N HIS A 169 2.09 -21.24 6.17
CA HIS A 169 2.82 -20.90 4.95
C HIS A 169 3.28 -19.44 4.97
N LEU A 170 3.29 -18.79 6.15
CA LEU A 170 3.91 -17.48 6.34
C LEU A 170 5.42 -17.50 6.03
N SER A 171 6.11 -18.59 6.36
CA SER A 171 7.52 -18.84 6.04
C SER A 171 7.82 -19.13 4.56
N ASP A 172 6.79 -19.35 3.74
CA ASP A 172 6.93 -19.49 2.29
C ASP A 172 6.95 -18.13 1.55
N TYR A 173 6.91 -17.00 2.28
CA TYR A 173 7.18 -15.65 1.77
C TYR A 173 8.67 -15.29 1.94
N HIS A 174 9.23 -14.58 0.97
CA HIS A 174 10.63 -14.12 0.96
C HIS A 174 10.84 -12.88 1.86
N LEU A 175 9.80 -12.07 2.04
CA LEU A 175 9.76 -10.93 2.96
C LEU A 175 8.41 -10.90 3.68
N ILE A 176 8.41 -10.51 4.95
CA ILE A 176 7.20 -10.23 5.72
C ILE A 176 7.33 -8.81 6.28
N PHE A 177 6.34 -7.98 6.00
CA PHE A 177 6.19 -6.66 6.58
C PHE A 177 5.03 -6.64 7.57
N ALA A 178 5.18 -5.87 8.66
CA ALA A 178 4.13 -5.64 9.65
C ALA A 178 3.95 -4.13 9.92
N SER A 179 2.73 -3.69 10.22
CA SER A 179 2.39 -2.25 10.22
C SER A 179 2.62 -1.48 11.53
N SER A 180 3.24 -2.07 12.53
CA SER A 180 3.42 -1.52 13.89
C SER A 180 4.47 -2.33 14.66
N GLU A 181 5.06 -1.77 15.72
CA GLU A 181 6.12 -2.42 16.49
C GLU A 181 5.58 -3.59 17.31
N THR A 182 4.44 -3.41 18.02
CA THR A 182 3.73 -4.53 18.68
C THR A 182 3.37 -5.65 17.70
N ALA A 183 3.07 -5.34 16.44
CA ALA A 183 2.81 -6.36 15.41
C ALA A 183 4.09 -7.08 14.95
N CYS A 184 5.22 -6.38 14.88
CA CYS A 184 6.52 -6.99 14.59
C CYS A 184 6.90 -8.01 15.68
N ASP A 185 6.84 -7.58 16.95
CA ASP A 185 7.15 -8.41 18.12
C ASP A 185 6.22 -9.63 18.21
N TYR A 186 4.93 -9.45 17.90
CA TYR A 186 3.96 -10.55 17.88
C TYR A 186 4.30 -11.61 16.82
N ILE A 187 4.65 -11.22 15.59
CA ILE A 187 5.02 -12.17 14.53
C ILE A 187 6.34 -12.87 14.86
N GLU A 188 7.35 -12.14 15.37
CA GLU A 188 8.63 -12.73 15.76
C GLU A 188 8.47 -13.74 16.91
N LYS A 189 7.56 -13.46 17.86
CA LYS A 189 7.23 -14.34 18.98
C LYS A 189 6.43 -15.59 18.59
N GLU A 190 5.38 -15.45 17.78
CA GLU A 190 4.45 -16.55 17.49
C GLU A 190 4.83 -17.38 16.25
N ALA A 191 5.45 -16.77 15.24
CA ALA A 191 5.88 -17.45 14.02
C ALA A 191 7.39 -17.76 13.99
N GLY A 192 8.19 -17.15 14.87
CA GLY A 192 9.66 -17.31 14.88
C GLY A 192 10.37 -16.62 13.71
N ILE A 193 9.69 -15.71 12.99
CA ILE A 193 10.22 -14.98 11.83
C ILE A 193 10.22 -13.50 12.16
N LYS A 194 11.38 -12.83 12.04
CA LYS A 194 11.49 -11.38 12.25
C LYS A 194 10.95 -10.62 11.03
N PRO A 195 9.85 -9.86 11.15
CA PRO A 195 9.34 -9.06 10.04
C PRO A 195 10.03 -7.70 9.96
N PHE A 196 9.81 -7.00 8.85
CA PHE A 196 10.22 -5.61 8.64
C PHE A 196 9.09 -4.66 9.03
N LEU A 197 9.40 -3.60 9.79
CA LEU A 197 8.43 -2.56 10.13
C LEU A 197 8.09 -1.71 8.88
N LEU A 198 6.83 -1.79 8.43
CA LEU A 198 6.28 -0.97 7.35
C LEU A 198 4.82 -0.62 7.67
N PRO A 199 4.58 0.43 8.49
CA PRO A 199 3.24 0.97 8.70
C PRO A 199 2.58 1.37 7.39
N ILE A 200 1.26 1.45 7.37
CA ILE A 200 0.58 2.15 6.29
C ILE A 200 0.84 3.66 6.39
N ALA A 201 0.20 4.45 5.52
CA ALA A 201 0.52 5.86 5.32
C ALA A 201 -0.67 6.61 4.70
N THR A 202 -0.47 7.88 4.40
CA THR A 202 -1.33 8.66 3.49
C THR A 202 -0.64 8.90 2.13
N ASN A 203 -1.43 9.27 1.12
CA ASN A 203 -0.91 9.92 -0.09
C ASN A 203 -1.16 11.44 -0.01
N PRO A 204 -0.11 12.28 0.17
CA PRO A 204 -0.26 13.74 0.27
C PRO A 204 -0.71 14.40 -1.04
N GLU A 205 -0.66 13.72 -2.19
CA GLU A 205 -1.22 14.24 -3.45
C GLU A 205 -2.75 14.08 -3.51
N ARG A 206 -3.32 13.13 -2.75
CA ARG A 206 -4.77 12.93 -2.63
C ARG A 206 -5.35 13.63 -1.39
N PHE A 207 -4.66 13.56 -0.26
CA PHE A 207 -5.13 14.08 1.03
C PHE A 207 -4.27 15.27 1.48
N ASN A 208 -4.81 16.47 1.33
CA ASN A 208 -4.15 17.75 1.60
C ASN A 208 -5.19 18.91 1.65
N ASP A 209 -4.76 20.07 2.11
CA ASP A 209 -5.60 21.27 2.34
C ASP A 209 -6.14 21.94 1.06
N ASN A 210 -5.73 21.49 -0.13
CA ASN A 210 -6.20 22.08 -1.38
C ASN A 210 -7.57 21.53 -1.82
N THR A 211 -8.10 20.52 -1.11
CA THR A 211 -9.45 20.00 -1.36
C THR A 211 -10.48 20.94 -0.74
N PRO A 212 -11.40 21.53 -1.51
CA PRO A 212 -12.45 22.38 -0.94
C PRO A 212 -13.49 21.53 -0.17
N PRO A 213 -14.11 22.06 0.90
CA PRO A 213 -15.24 21.41 1.55
C PRO A 213 -16.44 21.26 0.59
N ASN A 214 -17.10 20.10 0.63
CA ASN A 214 -18.32 19.81 -0.10
C ASN A 214 -19.53 19.97 0.82
N ALA A 215 -20.50 20.79 0.41
CA ALA A 215 -21.70 21.10 1.19
C ALA A 215 -22.51 19.85 1.60
N GLU A 216 -22.49 18.77 0.81
CA GLU A 216 -23.16 17.50 1.13
C GLU A 216 -22.49 16.78 2.30
N TYR A 217 -21.20 16.96 2.52
CA TYR A 217 -20.43 16.27 3.56
C TYR A 217 -20.19 17.10 4.83
N ILE A 218 -20.52 18.40 4.85
CA ILE A 218 -20.34 19.27 6.03
C ILE A 218 -20.96 18.64 7.29
N CYS A 219 -20.13 18.48 8.31
CA CYS A 219 -20.52 18.04 9.65
C CYS A 219 -19.48 18.49 10.69
N ASP A 220 -19.87 18.47 11.97
CA ASP A 220 -18.93 18.76 13.06
C ASP A 220 -18.01 17.56 13.29
N TYR A 221 -18.57 16.34 13.22
CA TYR A 221 -17.78 15.12 13.34
C TYR A 221 -18.37 13.97 12.51
N CYS A 222 -17.53 13.02 12.09
CA CYS A 222 -17.97 11.87 11.30
C CYS A 222 -17.26 10.56 11.66
N PHE A 223 -17.83 9.43 11.22
CA PHE A 223 -17.13 8.14 11.14
C PHE A 223 -17.08 7.64 9.70
N THR A 224 -15.94 7.07 9.29
CA THR A 224 -15.70 6.60 7.91
C THR A 224 -15.28 5.12 7.89
N GLY A 225 -16.21 4.22 7.61
CA GLY A 225 -15.93 2.80 7.36
C GLY A 225 -17.12 1.87 7.59
N SER A 226 -17.13 0.74 6.89
CA SER A 226 -18.22 -0.22 6.92
C SER A 226 -18.26 -1.10 8.18
N TYR A 227 -19.44 -1.62 8.48
CA TYR A 227 -19.65 -2.78 9.33
C TYR A 227 -19.49 -4.08 8.50
N TRP A 228 -18.98 -5.14 9.12
CA TRP A 228 -18.64 -6.42 8.46
C TRP A 228 -18.82 -7.62 9.42
N ASP A 229 -19.96 -7.68 10.14
CA ASP A 229 -20.25 -8.67 11.19
C ASP A 229 -19.17 -8.76 12.29
N ASP A 230 -18.44 -7.67 12.49
CA ASP A 230 -17.31 -7.54 13.40
C ASP A 230 -17.61 -6.43 14.42
N PRO A 231 -17.51 -6.69 15.75
CA PRO A 231 -17.82 -5.69 16.77
C PRO A 231 -17.04 -4.39 16.59
N ARG A 232 -17.76 -3.27 16.71
CA ARG A 232 -17.26 -1.90 16.57
C ARG A 232 -17.49 -1.18 17.89
N ASP A 233 -16.43 -0.65 18.51
CA ASP A 233 -16.52 0.03 19.80
C ASP A 233 -17.50 1.22 19.74
N ILE A 234 -17.58 1.90 18.59
CA ILE A 234 -18.48 3.06 18.44
C ILE A 234 -19.97 2.70 18.63
N VAL A 235 -20.37 1.46 18.41
CA VAL A 235 -21.76 0.98 18.61
C VAL A 235 -22.17 1.08 20.09
N GLU A 236 -21.22 0.88 21.01
CA GLU A 236 -21.42 0.97 22.45
C GLU A 236 -20.97 2.33 23.03
N MET A 237 -19.96 2.96 22.43
CA MET A 237 -19.30 4.14 23.01
C MET A 237 -19.81 5.48 22.45
N LEU A 238 -20.33 5.53 21.22
CA LEU A 238 -20.88 6.76 20.65
C LEU A 238 -22.40 6.83 20.85
N ASN A 239 -22.92 8.06 21.05
CA ASN A 239 -24.36 8.32 21.05
C ASN A 239 -24.60 9.76 20.58
N PRO A 240 -24.88 9.98 19.28
CA PRO A 240 -25.01 11.32 18.72
C PRO A 240 -26.16 12.13 19.35
N ASP A 241 -27.27 11.49 19.70
CA ASP A 241 -28.48 12.09 20.32
C ASP A 241 -28.19 12.92 21.58
N THR A 242 -27.08 12.64 22.28
CA THR A 242 -26.67 13.34 23.51
C THR A 242 -25.66 14.47 23.28
N LEU A 243 -25.35 14.82 22.03
CA LEU A 243 -24.37 15.84 21.66
C LEU A 243 -25.01 16.92 20.76
N PRO A 244 -24.80 18.23 21.03
CA PRO A 244 -25.42 19.32 20.27
C PRO A 244 -24.70 19.61 18.94
N TYR A 245 -24.22 18.57 18.25
CA TYR A 245 -23.27 18.67 17.14
C TYR A 245 -23.70 17.78 15.96
N THR A 246 -23.36 18.20 14.74
CA THR A 246 -23.73 17.49 13.51
C THR A 246 -22.85 16.25 13.32
N PHE A 247 -23.43 15.06 13.45
CA PHE A 247 -22.77 13.77 13.13
C PHE A 247 -23.10 13.29 11.72
N LYS A 248 -22.14 12.63 11.05
CA LYS A 248 -22.38 11.82 9.84
C LYS A 248 -21.68 10.47 9.90
N LEU A 249 -22.37 9.41 9.46
CA LEU A 249 -21.83 8.06 9.37
C LEU A 249 -21.73 7.61 7.91
N PHE A 250 -20.51 7.34 7.44
CA PHE A 250 -20.22 6.90 6.07
C PHE A 250 -19.66 5.47 6.06
N GLY A 251 -20.16 4.60 5.18
CA GLY A 251 -19.73 3.20 5.04
C GLY A 251 -20.85 2.29 4.53
N GLU A 252 -20.66 0.97 4.61
CA GLU A 252 -21.69 -0.04 4.31
C GLU A 252 -22.19 -0.76 5.57
N ASN A 253 -23.37 -1.39 5.45
CA ASN A 253 -23.96 -2.35 6.40
C ASN A 253 -24.37 -1.75 7.76
N TRP A 254 -24.67 -0.44 7.80
CA TRP A 254 -25.08 0.29 9.01
C TRP A 254 -26.62 0.42 9.18
N GLU A 255 -27.41 -0.10 8.24
CA GLU A 255 -28.87 0.04 8.17
C GLU A 255 -29.56 -0.58 9.40
N ASN A 256 -28.94 -1.61 9.97
CA ASN A 256 -29.47 -2.41 11.09
C ASN A 256 -29.09 -1.84 12.48
N PHE A 257 -28.59 -0.61 12.57
CA PHE A 257 -28.21 0.07 13.82
C PHE A 257 -29.12 1.28 14.07
N PRO A 258 -30.26 1.12 14.80
CA PRO A 258 -31.24 2.19 15.01
C PRO A 258 -30.67 3.50 15.54
N GLN A 259 -29.67 3.43 16.44
CA GLN A 259 -28.99 4.60 17.01
C GLN A 259 -28.15 5.41 16.02
N PHE A 260 -28.01 4.94 14.77
CA PHE A 260 -27.29 5.62 13.71
C PHE A 260 -28.14 5.87 12.45
N GLN A 261 -29.41 5.45 12.40
CA GLN A 261 -30.23 5.53 11.18
C GLN A 261 -30.41 6.98 10.68
N ASP A 262 -30.69 7.93 11.58
CA ASP A 262 -30.85 9.35 11.24
C ASP A 262 -29.53 10.05 10.81
N TYR A 263 -28.38 9.39 11.02
CA TYR A 263 -27.05 9.91 10.74
C TYR A 263 -26.35 9.20 9.57
N TYR A 264 -26.90 8.09 9.08
CA TYR A 264 -26.29 7.26 8.05
C TYR A 264 -26.39 7.90 6.66
N GLN A 265 -25.24 8.12 6.03
CA GLN A 265 -25.12 8.77 4.72
C GLN A 265 -24.88 7.75 3.58
N GLY A 266 -24.82 6.44 3.90
CA GLY A 266 -24.49 5.39 2.94
C GLY A 266 -22.99 5.25 2.66
N PHE A 267 -22.67 4.48 1.61
CA PHE A 267 -21.32 4.31 1.11
C PHE A 267 -20.85 5.53 0.31
N VAL A 268 -19.58 5.90 0.46
CA VAL A 268 -18.91 6.97 -0.29
C VAL A 268 -17.67 6.37 -0.95
N ASP A 269 -17.48 6.65 -2.24
CA ASP A 269 -16.33 6.15 -2.99
C ASP A 269 -15.00 6.72 -2.47
N TYR A 270 -13.91 5.94 -2.57
CA TYR A 270 -12.61 6.34 -2.05
C TYR A 270 -12.06 7.63 -2.71
N SER A 271 -12.46 7.94 -3.95
CA SER A 271 -12.06 9.19 -4.60
C SER A 271 -12.73 10.44 -4.00
N CYS A 272 -13.87 10.30 -3.34
CA CYS A 272 -14.60 11.39 -2.66
C CYS A 272 -14.15 11.60 -1.20
N MET A 273 -13.37 10.67 -0.62
CA MET A 273 -12.91 10.77 0.77
C MET A 273 -12.12 12.04 1.14
N PRO A 274 -11.31 12.65 0.25
CA PRO A 274 -10.70 13.96 0.53
C PRO A 274 -11.74 15.04 0.82
N GLU A 275 -12.87 15.07 0.10
CA GLU A 275 -13.94 16.04 0.32
C GLU A 275 -14.66 15.77 1.64
N VAL A 276 -14.88 14.49 2.00
CA VAL A 276 -15.45 14.12 3.31
C VAL A 276 -14.60 14.65 4.45
N TYR A 277 -13.27 14.44 4.39
CA TYR A 277 -12.36 14.92 5.43
C TYR A 277 -12.22 16.44 5.43
N ALA A 278 -12.13 17.11 4.28
CA ALA A 278 -12.13 18.56 4.18
C ALA A 278 -13.42 19.22 4.71
N SER A 279 -14.51 18.46 4.81
CA SER A 279 -15.82 18.93 5.30
C SER A 279 -16.10 18.58 6.77
N THR A 280 -15.14 17.99 7.49
CA THR A 280 -15.33 17.46 8.85
C THR A 280 -14.31 18.05 9.82
N LYS A 281 -14.72 18.52 11.01
CA LYS A 281 -13.77 19.03 12.03
C LYS A 281 -13.08 17.90 12.80
N ILE A 282 -13.83 16.85 13.18
CA ILE A 282 -13.33 15.69 13.92
C ILE A 282 -13.75 14.37 13.26
N VAL A 283 -12.79 13.52 12.88
CA VAL A 283 -13.02 12.15 12.42
C VAL A 283 -12.85 11.19 13.60
N ILE A 284 -13.88 10.41 13.88
CA ILE A 284 -13.83 9.32 14.87
C ILE A 284 -13.13 8.12 14.24
N ASP A 285 -12.12 7.59 14.93
CA ASP A 285 -11.44 6.36 14.53
C ASP A 285 -11.76 5.19 15.47
N ASP A 286 -12.19 4.08 14.85
CA ASP A 286 -12.38 2.80 15.50
C ASP A 286 -11.41 1.78 14.90
N ALA A 287 -10.33 1.53 15.64
CA ALA A 287 -9.42 0.42 15.47
C ALA A 287 -10.16 -0.88 15.85
N ASN A 288 -10.44 -1.70 14.84
CA ASN A 288 -11.10 -2.98 14.99
C ASN A 288 -10.20 -3.99 15.75
N ARG A 289 -10.79 -5.10 16.22
CA ARG A 289 -10.06 -6.16 16.94
C ARG A 289 -8.86 -6.75 16.19
N GLY A 290 -8.84 -6.66 14.86
CA GLY A 290 -7.74 -7.08 13.99
C GLY A 290 -6.56 -6.11 13.93
N SER A 291 -6.69 -4.87 14.41
CA SER A 291 -5.62 -3.86 14.41
C SER A 291 -5.30 -3.30 15.80
N LYS A 292 -6.33 -2.97 16.60
CA LYS A 292 -6.24 -2.25 17.90
C LYS A 292 -5.19 -2.83 18.86
N LYS A 293 -5.27 -4.13 19.15
CA LYS A 293 -4.38 -4.82 20.09
C LYS A 293 -2.95 -5.07 19.58
N PHE A 294 -2.66 -4.72 18.33
CA PHE A 294 -1.38 -4.91 17.68
C PHE A 294 -0.67 -3.59 17.34
N GLY A 295 -1.19 -2.44 17.79
CA GLY A 295 -0.66 -1.11 17.45
C GLY A 295 -0.93 -0.64 16.02
N ALA A 296 -1.63 -1.43 15.20
CA ALA A 296 -1.85 -1.10 13.80
C ALA A 296 -2.92 0.00 13.64
N VAL A 297 -2.57 1.05 12.91
CA VAL A 297 -3.39 2.25 12.70
C VAL A 297 -4.19 2.14 11.39
N ASN A 298 -5.47 2.55 11.40
CA ASN A 298 -6.33 2.56 10.21
C ASN A 298 -5.94 3.67 9.22
N SER A 299 -6.20 3.47 7.90
CA SER A 299 -5.86 4.46 6.86
C SER A 299 -6.50 5.83 7.12
N ARG A 300 -7.76 5.84 7.58
CA ARG A 300 -8.51 7.07 7.91
C ARG A 300 -7.75 8.01 8.86
N VAL A 301 -6.91 7.48 9.75
CA VAL A 301 -6.14 8.30 10.70
C VAL A 301 -5.12 9.14 9.95
N TYR A 302 -4.34 8.52 9.06
CA TYR A 302 -3.36 9.22 8.25
C TYR A 302 -4.04 10.17 7.24
N ASP A 303 -5.10 9.71 6.58
CA ASP A 303 -5.75 10.43 5.48
C ASP A 303 -6.57 11.65 5.97
N ALA A 304 -7.25 11.55 7.12
CA ALA A 304 -7.97 12.67 7.73
C ALA A 304 -7.00 13.74 8.27
N LEU A 305 -5.95 13.34 9.00
CA LEU A 305 -4.93 14.27 9.51
C LEU A 305 -4.20 15.00 8.37
N ALA A 306 -3.89 14.29 7.28
CA ALA A 306 -3.32 14.90 6.07
C ALA A 306 -4.28 15.89 5.40
N SER A 307 -5.59 15.63 5.47
CA SER A 307 -6.65 16.53 4.98
C SER A 307 -7.00 17.67 5.94
N GLY A 308 -6.38 17.73 7.12
CA GLY A 308 -6.59 18.80 8.11
C GLY A 308 -7.72 18.57 9.12
N ALA A 309 -8.37 17.41 9.13
CA ALA A 309 -9.36 17.05 10.16
C ALA A 309 -8.67 16.44 11.39
N LEU A 310 -9.12 16.78 12.61
CA LEU A 310 -8.61 16.12 13.82
C LEU A 310 -9.11 14.67 13.87
N VAL A 311 -8.28 13.73 14.31
CA VAL A 311 -8.69 12.34 14.55
C VAL A 311 -8.66 12.03 16.04
N ILE A 312 -9.67 11.31 16.54
CA ILE A 312 -9.68 10.76 17.91
C ILE A 312 -9.96 9.25 17.87
N THR A 313 -9.12 8.43 18.52
CA THR A 313 -9.07 6.96 18.31
C THR A 313 -9.23 6.16 19.61
N ASN A 314 -9.70 4.92 19.50
CA ASN A 314 -9.57 3.91 20.58
C ASN A 314 -8.22 3.14 20.52
N GLY A 315 -7.41 3.36 19.49
CA GLY A 315 -6.16 2.65 19.22
C GLY A 315 -4.94 3.13 20.02
N GLU A 316 -4.99 3.05 21.35
CA GLU A 316 -3.94 3.57 22.26
C GLU A 316 -2.51 3.15 21.87
N ILE A 317 -2.28 1.88 21.55
CA ILE A 317 -0.96 1.36 21.17
C ILE A 317 -0.47 2.04 19.89
N GLY A 318 -1.33 2.18 18.89
CA GLY A 318 -1.00 2.83 17.63
C GLY A 318 -0.79 4.34 17.77
N ALA A 319 -1.59 5.01 18.61
CA ALA A 319 -1.38 6.41 18.98
C ALA A 319 0.00 6.65 19.61
N LYS A 320 0.45 5.72 20.47
CA LYS A 320 1.76 5.77 21.12
C LYS A 320 2.92 5.45 20.17
N GLU A 321 2.85 4.36 19.42
CA GLU A 321 3.92 3.91 18.51
C GLU A 321 4.07 4.79 17.26
N THR A 322 2.94 5.16 16.64
CA THR A 322 2.95 5.86 15.35
C THR A 322 3.00 7.37 15.50
N PHE A 323 2.34 7.93 16.52
CA PHE A 323 2.19 9.38 16.70
C PHE A 323 2.81 9.89 18.01
N GLU A 324 3.76 9.14 18.60
CA GLU A 324 4.50 9.52 19.82
C GLU A 324 3.62 9.84 21.05
N GLY A 325 2.34 9.43 21.03
CA GLY A 325 1.34 9.73 22.05
C GLY A 325 0.56 11.04 21.84
N GLU A 326 0.80 11.77 20.74
CA GLU A 326 0.12 13.03 20.45
C GLU A 326 -1.35 12.85 20.06
N LEU A 327 -1.71 11.73 19.43
CA LEU A 327 -3.04 11.45 18.90
C LEU A 327 -4.05 11.23 20.05
N PRO A 328 -5.16 11.99 20.16
CA PRO A 328 -6.09 11.84 21.28
C PRO A 328 -6.76 10.47 21.31
N VAL A 329 -6.77 9.86 22.50
CA VAL A 329 -7.28 8.50 22.74
C VAL A 329 -8.52 8.52 23.62
N TRP A 330 -9.55 7.75 23.25
CA TRP A 330 -10.71 7.45 24.09
C TRP A 330 -10.78 5.98 24.48
N LYS A 331 -11.13 5.69 25.73
CA LYS A 331 -11.28 4.33 26.28
C LYS A 331 -12.69 4.05 26.81
N SER A 332 -13.55 5.06 26.84
CA SER A 332 -14.92 5.00 27.33
C SER A 332 -15.84 5.98 26.58
N ARG A 333 -17.15 5.74 26.65
CA ARG A 333 -18.19 6.68 26.17
C ARG A 333 -17.98 8.10 26.71
N ALA A 334 -17.66 8.24 27.99
CA ALA A 334 -17.44 9.54 28.62
C ALA A 334 -16.21 10.25 28.02
N GLU A 335 -15.08 9.55 27.85
CA GLU A 335 -13.89 10.13 27.21
C GLU A 335 -14.13 10.52 25.75
N LEU A 336 -14.81 9.67 24.97
CA LEU A 336 -15.16 9.95 23.58
C LEU A 336 -16.01 11.22 23.45
N HIS A 337 -17.06 11.33 24.26
CA HIS A 337 -17.96 12.50 24.25
C HIS A 337 -17.24 13.76 24.75
N ASN A 338 -16.46 13.66 25.83
CA ASN A 338 -15.68 14.78 26.36
C ASN A 338 -14.61 15.28 25.36
N LEU A 339 -13.99 14.39 24.57
CA LEU A 339 -13.04 14.80 23.53
C LEU A 339 -13.72 15.49 22.34
N ILE A 340 -14.91 15.02 21.94
CA ILE A 340 -15.73 15.68 20.91
C ILE A 340 -16.13 17.09 21.40
N GLU A 341 -16.73 17.20 22.58
CA GLU A 341 -17.17 18.47 23.16
C GLU A 341 -15.99 19.43 23.42
N PHE A 342 -14.86 18.93 23.91
CA PHE A 342 -13.67 19.75 24.10
C PHE A 342 -13.20 20.35 22.77
N TYR A 343 -12.83 19.51 21.79
CA TYR A 343 -12.25 20.01 20.53
C TYR A 343 -13.25 20.72 19.61
N LEU A 344 -14.56 20.60 19.82
CA LEU A 344 -15.56 21.41 19.09
C LEU A 344 -15.83 22.78 19.73
N ASN A 345 -15.56 22.97 21.02
CA ASN A 345 -15.63 24.28 21.68
C ASN A 345 -14.27 25.02 21.73
N HIS A 346 -13.16 24.29 21.55
CA HIS A 346 -11.78 24.80 21.68
C HIS A 346 -11.05 24.76 20.33
N ASP A 347 -11.38 25.71 19.46
CA ASP A 347 -10.86 25.78 18.08
C ASP A 347 -9.32 25.86 18.03
N GLN A 348 -8.69 26.65 18.90
CA GLN A 348 -7.23 26.85 18.91
C GLN A 348 -6.49 25.56 19.32
N GLU A 349 -6.99 24.87 20.34
CA GLU A 349 -6.46 23.59 20.81
C GLU A 349 -6.67 22.47 19.78
N ARG A 350 -7.78 22.50 19.02
CA ARG A 350 -8.02 21.59 17.89
C ARG A 350 -7.02 21.87 16.76
N GLU A 351 -6.87 23.12 16.35
CA GLU A 351 -5.95 23.53 15.26
C GLU A 351 -4.48 23.24 15.59
N GLU A 352 -4.04 23.51 16.82
CA GLU A 352 -2.69 23.19 17.28
C GLU A 352 -2.45 21.67 17.29
N LYS A 353 -3.43 20.88 17.75
CA LYS A 353 -3.33 19.42 17.73
C LYS A 353 -3.30 18.86 16.31
N ILE A 354 -4.10 19.40 15.39
CA ILE A 354 -4.02 19.08 13.96
C ILE A 354 -2.62 19.41 13.42
N ARG A 355 -2.09 20.61 13.69
CA ARG A 355 -0.77 21.08 13.22
C ARG A 355 0.35 20.11 13.59
N VAL A 356 0.40 19.67 14.85
CA VAL A 356 1.39 18.69 15.34
C VAL A 356 1.24 17.33 14.65
N LEU A 357 0.03 16.78 14.62
CA LEU A 357 -0.22 15.45 14.05
C LEU A 357 -0.01 15.40 12.53
N LYS A 358 -0.39 16.47 11.82
CA LYS A 358 -0.22 16.62 10.37
C LYS A 358 1.24 16.73 9.97
N GLU A 359 2.06 17.45 10.75
CA GLU A 359 3.52 17.48 10.54
C GLU A 359 4.15 16.10 10.72
N LEU A 360 3.73 15.33 11.74
CA LEU A 360 4.15 13.92 11.88
C LEU A 360 3.77 13.10 10.64
N VAL A 361 2.52 13.20 10.15
CA VAL A 361 2.07 12.47 8.95
C VAL A 361 2.90 12.84 7.72
N HIS A 362 3.11 14.11 7.40
CA HIS A 362 3.90 14.51 6.24
C HIS A 362 5.39 14.15 6.37
N THR A 363 5.98 14.30 7.55
CA THR A 363 7.42 14.03 7.76
C THR A 363 7.75 12.54 7.88
N LYS A 364 6.84 11.70 8.39
CA LYS A 364 7.11 10.28 8.72
C LYS A 364 6.17 9.25 8.04
N HIS A 365 4.94 9.60 7.65
CA HIS A 365 3.90 8.63 7.23
C HIS A 365 3.24 8.90 5.87
N THR A 366 4.05 9.11 4.82
CA THR A 366 3.59 9.17 3.42
C THR A 366 3.96 7.92 2.62
N TYR A 367 3.14 7.51 1.64
CA TYR A 367 3.42 6.32 0.82
C TYR A 367 4.72 6.42 0.01
N GLN A 368 5.20 7.61 -0.33
CA GLN A 368 6.54 7.78 -0.91
C GLN A 368 7.62 7.20 0.00
N LYS A 369 7.58 7.52 1.30
CA LYS A 369 8.57 6.99 2.28
C LYS A 369 8.46 5.47 2.45
N ARG A 370 7.26 4.90 2.24
CA ARG A 370 7.03 3.43 2.21
C ARG A 370 7.58 2.80 0.93
N ALA A 371 7.40 3.45 -0.22
CA ALA A 371 7.99 3.06 -1.50
C ALA A 371 9.52 3.11 -1.47
N ASP A 372 10.10 4.19 -0.93
CA ASP A 372 11.56 4.35 -0.72
C ASP A 372 12.12 3.22 0.16
N TYR A 373 11.45 2.90 1.27
CA TYR A 373 11.85 1.82 2.17
C TYR A 373 11.71 0.44 1.52
N LEU A 374 10.60 0.15 0.85
CA LEU A 374 10.42 -1.11 0.09
C LEU A 374 11.50 -1.27 -0.99
N LYS A 375 11.81 -0.21 -1.74
CA LYS A 375 12.89 -0.19 -2.74
C LYS A 375 14.26 -0.43 -2.10
N LYS A 376 14.53 0.10 -0.90
CA LYS A 376 15.74 -0.19 -0.12
C LYS A 376 15.80 -1.65 0.34
N THR A 377 14.70 -2.20 0.88
CA THR A 377 14.64 -3.59 1.34
C THR A 377 14.79 -4.58 0.18
N LEU A 378 14.21 -4.29 -0.98
CA LEU A 378 14.44 -5.08 -2.21
C LEU A 378 15.90 -5.01 -2.69
N LYS A 379 16.57 -3.85 -2.59
CA LYS A 379 18.02 -3.75 -2.85
C LYS A 379 18.86 -4.55 -1.85
N ASN A 380 18.41 -4.69 -0.60
CA ASN A 380 19.10 -5.49 0.41
C ASN A 380 18.95 -7.02 0.22
N LEU A 381 18.08 -7.50 -0.69
CA LEU A 381 18.03 -8.92 -1.08
C LEU A 381 19.09 -9.32 -2.13
N ILE A 382 19.88 -8.35 -2.59
CA ILE A 382 20.88 -8.51 -3.67
C ILE A 382 22.29 -8.71 -3.08
N VAL A 383 22.48 -8.29 -1.82
CA VAL A 383 23.74 -8.26 -1.07
C VAL A 383 23.81 -9.45 -0.12
#